data_AF-A0A355F636-F1
#
_entry.id   AF-A0A355F636-F1
#
_cell.length_a   1.000
_cell.length_b   1.000
_cell.length_c   1.000
_cell.angle_alpha   90.00
_cell.angle_beta   90.00
_cell.angle_gamma   90.00
#
_symmetry.space_group_name_H-M   'P 1'
#
loop_
_entity.id
_entity.type
_entity.pdbx_description
1 polymer ?
#
loop_
_entity_poly.entity_id
_entity_poly.type
_entity_poly.pdbx_seq_one_letter_code
_entity_poly.pdbx_strand_id
1 'polypeptide(L)'
;MKSIFRHRTFPGFLALALGLGVWLPACADQAKAKPEDNVLAVVNGKPITEADVRASSAAQFKQLERDYEMQKYQLLQGQLQQAVQDRLLDTEAAAKGVTKEQLLADIKPAAVTDAAIDAFYEENKARIPQPKDQIAGQIRQYLEQKGQFEARESFFKGL
;
A
#
# COMPACT_ATOMS: atom_id res chain seq x y z
N MET A 1 -20.34 -0.37 -33.64
CA MET A 1 -21.55 -0.78 -32.90
C MET A 1 -21.91 0.35 -31.94
N LYS A 2 -22.93 1.15 -32.26
CA LYS A 2 -23.32 2.34 -31.47
C LYS A 2 -24.24 1.92 -30.34
N SER A 3 -23.77 1.99 -29.08
CA SER A 3 -24.63 1.87 -27.90
C SER A 3 -25.13 3.25 -27.52
N ILE A 4 -26.45 3.43 -27.57
CA ILE A 4 -27.16 4.68 -27.33
C ILE A 4 -27.48 4.74 -25.84
N PHE A 5 -26.75 5.57 -25.09
CA PHE A 5 -27.10 5.93 -23.72
C PHE A 5 -28.35 6.82 -23.74
N ARG A 6 -29.50 6.26 -23.32
CA ARG A 6 -30.73 7.04 -23.16
C ARG A 6 -30.82 7.52 -21.71
N HIS A 7 -30.41 8.76 -21.48
CA HIS A 7 -30.74 9.51 -20.28
C HIS A 7 -32.27 9.54 -20.12
N ARG A 8 -32.77 9.15 -18.95
CA ARG A 8 -34.16 9.39 -18.55
C ARG A 8 -34.14 10.38 -17.38
N THR A 9 -34.32 11.65 -17.73
CA THR A 9 -34.69 12.71 -16.81
C THR A 9 -36.14 12.47 -16.36
N PHE A 10 -36.41 12.55 -15.06
CA PHE A 10 -37.77 12.70 -14.53
C PHE A 10 -37.80 14.02 -13.73
N PRO A 11 -38.64 14.99 -14.11
CA PRO A 11 -38.78 16.26 -13.40
C PRO A 11 -39.60 16.04 -12.11
N GLY A 12 -39.35 16.91 -11.14
CA GLY A 12 -39.88 16.80 -9.80
C GLY A 12 -41.41 16.84 -9.69
N PHE A 13 -41.89 16.23 -8.60
CA PHE A 13 -43.17 16.58 -7.99
C PHE A 13 -42.95 16.71 -6.49
N LEU A 14 -43.03 17.96 -6.04
CA LEU A 14 -43.15 18.37 -4.65
C LEU A 14 -44.62 18.16 -4.28
N ALA A 15 -44.93 17.23 -3.37
CA ALA A 15 -46.28 17.07 -2.83
C ALA A 15 -46.19 16.80 -1.32
N LEU A 16 -46.57 17.83 -0.57
CA LEU A 16 -46.67 17.88 0.88
C LEU A 16 -48.10 17.46 1.26
N ALA A 17 -48.26 16.34 1.97
CA ALA A 17 -49.54 15.96 2.58
C ALA A 17 -49.31 15.19 3.89
N LEU A 18 -49.71 15.83 5.00
CA LEU A 18 -49.86 15.27 6.34
C LEU A 18 -51.12 14.40 6.41
N GLY A 19 -51.05 13.24 7.08
CA GLY A 19 -52.21 12.61 7.73
C GLY A 19 -52.39 11.10 7.56
N LEU A 20 -51.91 10.36 8.59
CA LEU A 20 -52.49 9.14 9.18
C LEU A 20 -52.95 7.96 8.28
N GLY A 21 -52.20 6.85 8.40
CA GLY A 21 -52.80 5.57 8.74
C GLY A 21 -53.16 4.62 7.60
N VAL A 22 -52.17 4.06 6.90
CA VAL A 22 -52.27 2.71 6.31
C VAL A 22 -50.93 1.99 6.49
N TRP A 23 -51.02 0.82 7.10
CA TRP A 23 -49.97 -0.16 7.31
C TRP A 23 -49.60 -0.79 5.97
N LEU A 24 -48.38 -0.58 5.49
CA LEU A 24 -47.76 -1.35 4.41
C LEU A 24 -46.32 -1.69 4.83
N PRO A 25 -46.03 -2.93 5.25
CA PRO A 25 -44.66 -3.40 5.25
C PRO A 25 -44.33 -3.71 3.79
N ALA A 26 -43.99 -2.66 3.03
CA ALA A 26 -43.26 -2.87 1.79
C ALA A 26 -41.82 -3.25 2.19
N CYS A 27 -41.63 -4.52 2.53
CA CYS A 27 -40.33 -5.16 2.37
C CYS A 27 -39.97 -5.05 0.89
N ALA A 28 -39.37 -3.94 0.50
CA ALA A 28 -38.48 -3.92 -0.63
C ALA A 28 -37.22 -4.66 -0.18
N ASP A 29 -37.32 -5.99 -0.11
CA ASP A 29 -36.19 -6.88 -0.29
C ASP A 29 -35.72 -6.63 -1.72
N GLN A 30 -34.92 -5.58 -1.90
CA GLN A 30 -33.91 -5.61 -2.94
C GLN A 30 -32.96 -6.71 -2.51
N ALA A 31 -33.32 -7.95 -2.85
CA ALA A 31 -32.40 -9.06 -2.86
C ALA A 31 -31.26 -8.62 -3.79
N LYS A 32 -30.20 -8.06 -3.20
CA LYS A 32 -28.90 -7.96 -3.85
C LYS A 32 -28.59 -9.39 -4.25
N ALA A 33 -28.76 -9.68 -5.54
CA ALA A 33 -28.35 -10.95 -6.11
C ALA A 33 -26.97 -11.24 -5.56
N LYS A 34 -26.79 -12.40 -4.94
CA LYS A 34 -25.48 -12.78 -4.44
C LYS A 34 -24.52 -12.73 -5.63
N PRO A 35 -23.24 -12.36 -5.44
CA PRO A 35 -22.27 -12.35 -6.54
C PRO A 35 -22.28 -13.66 -7.34
N GLU A 36 -22.66 -14.77 -6.70
CA GLU A 36 -22.75 -16.09 -7.31
C GLU A 36 -23.92 -16.27 -8.29
N ASP A 37 -25.00 -15.49 -8.17
CA ASP A 37 -26.17 -15.55 -9.07
C ASP A 37 -26.08 -14.53 -10.23
N ASN A 38 -24.96 -13.81 -10.31
CA ASN A 38 -24.74 -12.79 -11.32
C ASN A 38 -24.47 -13.42 -12.69
N VAL A 39 -25.44 -13.36 -13.60
CA VAL A 39 -25.28 -13.86 -14.98
C VAL A 39 -24.39 -12.91 -15.77
N LEU A 40 -23.20 -13.38 -16.14
CA LEU A 40 -22.22 -12.61 -16.91
C LEU A 40 -22.43 -12.73 -18.42
N ALA A 41 -22.91 -13.89 -18.88
CA ALA A 41 -23.18 -14.16 -20.28
C ALA A 41 -24.25 -15.25 -20.46
N VAL A 42 -24.78 -15.40 -21.67
CA VAL A 42 -25.67 -16.51 -22.06
C VAL A 42 -25.17 -17.07 -23.40
N VAL A 43 -24.96 -18.39 -23.47
CA VAL A 43 -24.49 -19.09 -24.68
C VAL A 43 -25.49 -20.20 -25.01
N ASN A 44 -26.10 -20.16 -26.20
CA ASN A 44 -27.13 -21.12 -26.64
C ASN A 44 -28.29 -21.29 -25.62
N GLY A 45 -28.72 -20.19 -25.01
CA GLY A 45 -29.78 -20.19 -24.00
C GLY A 45 -29.35 -20.70 -22.62
N LYS A 46 -28.09 -21.10 -22.42
CA LYS A 46 -27.54 -21.48 -21.11
C LYS A 46 -26.81 -20.29 -20.49
N PRO A 47 -27.19 -19.84 -19.28
CA PRO A 47 -26.47 -18.79 -18.59
C PRO A 47 -25.08 -19.26 -18.15
N ILE A 48 -24.13 -18.34 -18.16
CA ILE A 48 -22.81 -18.44 -17.53
C ILE A 48 -22.81 -17.40 -16.42
N THR A 49 -22.71 -17.88 -15.18
CA THR A 49 -22.70 -17.04 -13.98
C THR A 49 -21.27 -16.66 -13.60
N GLU A 50 -21.14 -15.66 -12.74
CA GLU A 50 -19.88 -15.32 -12.11
C GLU A 50 -19.33 -16.47 -11.26
N ALA A 51 -20.20 -17.24 -10.61
CA ALA A 51 -19.81 -18.45 -9.90
C ALA A 51 -19.16 -19.48 -10.85
N ASP A 52 -19.73 -19.71 -12.03
CA ASP A 52 -19.17 -20.64 -13.03
C ASP A 52 -17.76 -20.19 -13.46
N VAL A 53 -17.57 -18.89 -13.71
CA VAL A 53 -16.27 -18.33 -14.08
C VAL A 53 -15.27 -18.45 -12.94
N ARG A 54 -15.65 -18.06 -11.71
CA ARG A 54 -14.79 -18.18 -10.53
C ARG A 54 -14.42 -19.62 -10.23
N ALA A 55 -15.36 -20.56 -10.38
CA ALA A 55 -15.10 -21.98 -10.18
C ALA A 55 -14.13 -22.54 -11.23
N SER A 56 -14.31 -22.19 -12.51
CA SER A 56 -13.42 -22.63 -13.60
C SER A 56 -11.99 -22.09 -13.47
N SER A 57 -11.81 -20.97 -12.77
CA SER A 57 -10.54 -20.27 -12.57
C SER A 57 -10.19 -20.09 -11.09
N ALA A 58 -10.60 -21.05 -10.24
CA ALA A 58 -10.53 -20.90 -8.78
C ALA A 58 -9.11 -20.65 -8.27
N ALA A 59 -8.10 -21.26 -8.91
CA ALA A 59 -6.70 -21.06 -8.53
C ALA A 59 -6.24 -19.61 -8.78
N GLN A 60 -6.62 -19.04 -9.93
CA GLN A 60 -6.28 -17.66 -10.31
C GLN A 60 -6.96 -16.65 -9.37
N PHE A 61 -8.25 -16.84 -9.05
CA PHE A 61 -8.95 -15.96 -8.11
C PHE A 61 -8.40 -16.06 -6.68
N LYS A 62 -8.06 -17.28 -6.21
CA LYS A 62 -7.38 -17.45 -4.91
C LYS A 62 -6.00 -16.81 -4.88
N GLN A 63 -5.26 -16.84 -6.00
CA GLN A 63 -3.97 -16.15 -6.10
C GLN A 63 -4.17 -14.63 -6.02
N LEU A 64 -5.14 -14.09 -6.77
CA LEU A 64 -5.46 -12.66 -6.74
C LEU A 64 -5.86 -12.18 -5.33
N GLU A 65 -6.63 -12.97 -4.60
CA GLU A 65 -7.02 -12.67 -3.22
C GLU A 65 -5.81 -12.64 -2.27
N ARG A 66 -4.91 -13.62 -2.39
CA ARG A 66 -3.65 -13.62 -1.61
C ARG A 66 -2.80 -12.40 -1.92
N ASP A 67 -2.67 -12.06 -3.20
CA ASP A 67 -1.87 -10.91 -3.64
C ASP A 67 -2.46 -9.60 -3.10
N TYR A 68 -3.78 -9.46 -3.15
CA TYR A 68 -4.49 -8.33 -2.58
C TYR A 68 -4.26 -8.18 -1.07
N GLU A 69 -4.44 -9.26 -0.30
CA GLU A 69 -4.25 -9.21 1.15
C GLU A 69 -2.78 -8.93 1.52
N MET A 70 -1.83 -9.50 0.78
CA MET A 70 -0.41 -9.20 0.95
C MET A 70 -0.10 -7.72 0.69
N GLN A 71 -0.57 -7.15 -0.43
CA GLN A 71 -0.36 -5.74 -0.77
C GLN A 71 -0.99 -4.80 0.26
N LYS A 72 -2.22 -5.11 0.69
CA LYS A 72 -2.92 -4.38 1.73
C LYS A 72 -2.16 -4.41 3.06
N TYR A 73 -1.66 -5.58 3.46
CA TYR A 73 -0.84 -5.71 4.66
C TYR A 73 0.44 -4.88 4.58
N GLN A 74 1.17 -4.96 3.46
CA GLN A 74 2.39 -4.19 3.24
C GLN A 74 2.13 -2.68 3.29
N LEU A 75 1.04 -2.22 2.67
CA LEU A 75 0.64 -0.81 2.73
C LEU A 75 0.33 -0.38 4.17
N LEU A 76 -0.48 -1.14 4.90
CA LEU A 76 -0.84 -0.83 6.29
C LEU A 76 0.39 -0.79 7.18
N GLN A 77 1.29 -1.77 7.08
CA GLN A 77 2.53 -1.81 7.85
C GLN A 77 3.43 -0.61 7.53
N GLY A 78 3.60 -0.27 6.24
CA GLY A 78 4.38 0.89 5.82
C GLY A 78 3.82 2.20 6.38
N GLN A 79 2.51 2.40 6.27
CA GLN A 79 1.84 3.61 6.80
C GLN A 79 1.88 3.67 8.33
N LEU A 80 1.72 2.54 9.01
CA LEU A 80 1.85 2.46 10.45
C LEU A 80 3.26 2.87 10.89
N GLN A 81 4.29 2.32 10.26
CA GLN A 81 5.68 2.63 10.57
C GLN A 81 5.99 4.12 10.37
N GLN A 82 5.50 4.73 9.30
CA GLN A 82 5.62 6.19 9.07
C GLN A 82 4.92 6.99 10.18
N ALA A 83 3.67 6.64 10.49
CA ALA A 83 2.91 7.34 11.52
C ALA A 83 3.54 7.20 12.93
N VAL A 84 4.20 6.08 13.22
CA VAL A 84 4.97 5.91 14.46
C VAL A 84 6.19 6.81 14.46
N GLN A 85 7.00 6.79 13.39
CA GLN A 85 8.19 7.64 13.28
C GLN A 85 7.85 9.13 13.38
N ASP A 86 6.79 9.58 12.72
CA ASP A 86 6.36 10.98 12.76
C ASP A 86 5.98 11.42 14.18
N ARG A 87 5.23 10.58 14.92
CA ARG A 87 4.84 10.88 16.30
C ARG A 87 6.04 10.88 17.26
N LEU A 88 7.00 9.97 17.05
CA LEU A 88 8.24 9.95 17.83
C LEU A 88 9.05 11.23 17.59
N LEU A 89 9.18 11.66 16.33
CA LEU A 89 9.83 12.93 15.99
C LEU A 89 9.10 14.13 16.58
N ASP A 90 7.77 14.19 16.48
CA ASP A 90 6.97 15.29 17.05
C ASP A 90 7.19 15.40 18.56
N THR A 91 7.20 14.25 19.26
CA THR A 91 7.38 14.17 20.71
C THR A 91 8.80 14.61 21.11
N GLU A 92 9.81 14.08 20.45
CA GLU A 92 11.22 14.41 20.72
C GLU A 92 11.54 15.87 20.38
N ALA A 93 10.99 16.38 19.27
CA ALA A 93 11.16 17.76 18.83
C ALA A 93 10.57 18.72 19.86
N ALA A 94 9.36 18.44 20.32
CA ALA A 94 8.70 19.21 21.39
C ALA A 94 9.49 19.16 22.70
N ALA A 95 10.01 17.99 23.09
CA ALA A 95 10.83 17.84 24.29
C ALA A 95 12.13 18.65 24.23
N LYS A 96 12.74 18.75 23.04
CA LYS A 96 13.99 19.49 22.80
C LYS A 96 13.81 20.95 22.39
N GLY A 97 12.58 21.40 22.15
CA GLY A 97 12.30 22.76 21.68
C GLY A 97 12.86 23.07 20.29
N VAL A 98 12.96 22.05 19.43
CA VAL A 98 13.48 22.16 18.05
C VAL A 98 12.41 21.69 17.05
N THR A 99 12.68 21.87 15.75
CA THR A 99 11.83 21.34 14.68
C THR A 99 12.18 19.89 14.34
N LYS A 100 11.25 19.15 13.72
CA LYS A 100 11.51 17.78 13.22
C LYS A 100 12.64 17.76 12.20
N GLU A 101 12.68 18.77 11.34
CA GLU A 101 13.70 18.93 10.30
C GLU A 101 15.09 19.13 10.92
N GLN A 102 15.19 19.87 12.02
CA GLN A 102 16.44 20.01 12.77
C GLN A 102 16.87 18.69 13.41
N LEU A 103 15.96 17.95 14.06
CA LEU A 103 16.30 16.63 14.61
C LEU A 103 16.84 15.69 13.54
N LEU A 104 16.19 15.64 12.37
CA LEU A 104 16.62 14.79 11.27
C LEU A 104 17.96 15.23 10.68
N ALA A 105 18.23 16.54 10.59
CA ALA A 105 19.49 17.07 10.09
C ALA A 105 20.68 16.79 11.03
N ASP A 106 20.42 16.63 12.33
CA ASP A 106 21.44 16.32 13.33
C ASP A 106 21.82 14.83 13.34
N ILE A 107 21.05 13.96 12.69
CA ILE A 107 21.39 12.53 12.53
C ILE A 107 22.55 12.41 11.55
N LYS A 108 23.76 12.22 12.09
CA LYS A 108 24.98 12.05 11.30
C LYS A 108 25.50 10.62 11.41
N PRO A 109 25.77 9.95 10.27
CA PRO A 109 26.41 8.65 10.30
C PRO A 109 27.87 8.75 10.72
N ALA A 110 28.43 7.62 11.15
CA ALA A 110 29.88 7.51 11.31
C ALA A 110 30.58 7.74 9.96
N ALA A 111 31.72 8.44 9.99
CA ALA A 111 32.51 8.67 8.79
C ALA A 111 33.07 7.36 8.24
N VAL A 112 32.97 7.16 6.92
CA VAL A 112 33.54 5.99 6.26
C VAL A 112 35.06 6.12 6.19
N THR A 113 35.76 5.19 6.83
CA THR A 113 37.22 5.13 6.86
C THR A 113 37.75 4.24 5.73
N ASP A 114 39.02 4.42 5.38
CA ASP A 114 39.68 3.57 4.39
C ASP A 114 39.75 2.12 4.86
N ALA A 115 39.91 1.89 6.17
CA ALA A 115 39.85 0.56 6.78
C ALA A 115 38.48 -0.12 6.57
N ALA A 116 37.38 0.62 6.59
CA ALA A 116 36.05 0.07 6.32
C ALA A 116 35.86 -0.31 4.85
N ILE A 117 36.45 0.46 3.93
CA ILE A 117 36.46 0.16 2.49
C ILE A 117 37.27 -1.11 2.24
N ASP A 118 38.43 -1.21 2.87
CA ASP A 118 39.31 -2.38 2.77
C ASP A 118 38.62 -3.64 3.30
N ALA A 119 38.01 -3.56 4.48
CA ALA A 119 37.25 -4.66 5.06
C ALA A 119 36.09 -5.10 4.14
N PHE A 120 35.30 -4.15 3.65
CA PHE A 120 34.19 -4.45 2.74
C PHE A 120 34.68 -5.13 1.45
N TYR A 121 35.77 -4.63 0.85
CA TYR A 121 36.33 -5.22 -0.36
C TYR A 121 36.81 -6.66 -0.09
N GLU A 122 37.57 -6.88 0.98
CA GLU A 122 38.10 -8.20 1.31
C GLU A 122 37.00 -9.23 1.59
N GLU A 123 35.93 -8.83 2.27
CA GLU A 123 34.75 -9.68 2.54
C GLU A 123 33.96 -10.02 1.26
N ASN A 124 33.98 -9.14 0.26
CA ASN A 124 33.13 -9.26 -0.93
C ASN A 124 33.89 -9.55 -2.23
N LYS A 125 35.23 -9.65 -2.20
CA LYS A 125 36.10 -9.81 -3.39
C LYS A 125 35.74 -11.00 -4.27
N ALA A 126 35.19 -12.08 -3.70
CA ALA A 126 34.73 -13.24 -4.47
C ALA A 126 33.59 -12.90 -5.45
N ARG A 127 32.85 -11.79 -5.19
CA ARG A 127 31.71 -11.31 -5.98
C ARG A 127 32.03 -10.05 -6.76
N ILE A 128 33.22 -9.48 -6.57
CA ILE A 128 33.65 -8.22 -7.18
C ILE A 128 34.77 -8.54 -8.20
N PRO A 129 34.49 -8.45 -9.51
CA PRO A 129 35.47 -8.81 -10.53
C PRO A 129 36.51 -7.71 -10.82
N GLN A 130 36.42 -6.56 -10.17
CA GLN A 130 37.31 -5.40 -10.38
C GLN A 130 38.29 -5.20 -9.22
N PRO A 131 39.50 -4.68 -9.47
CA PRO A 131 40.45 -4.36 -8.41
C PRO A 131 39.93 -3.23 -7.52
N LYS A 132 40.29 -3.28 -6.23
CA LYS A 132 39.87 -2.31 -5.19
C LYS A 132 40.05 -0.86 -5.64
N ASP A 133 41.19 -0.52 -6.23
CA ASP A 133 41.51 0.86 -6.62
C ASP A 133 40.53 1.44 -7.64
N GLN A 134 39.88 0.60 -8.45
CA GLN A 134 38.89 1.03 -9.43
C GLN A 134 37.49 1.23 -8.82
N ILE A 135 37.21 0.61 -7.68
CA ILE A 135 35.86 0.60 -7.08
C ILE A 135 35.78 1.18 -5.67
N ALA A 136 36.91 1.57 -5.07
CA ALA A 136 36.96 2.10 -3.70
C ALA A 136 36.02 3.30 -3.50
N GLY A 137 35.89 4.18 -4.51
CA GLY A 137 34.94 5.29 -4.49
C GLY A 137 33.47 4.83 -4.47
N GLN A 138 33.14 3.77 -5.20
CA GLN A 138 31.79 3.18 -5.22
C GLN A 138 31.48 2.49 -3.88
N ILE A 139 32.45 1.76 -3.32
CA ILE A 139 32.33 1.17 -1.98
C ILE A 139 32.11 2.26 -0.95
N ARG A 140 32.89 3.35 -1.00
CA ARG A 140 32.71 4.49 -0.09
C ARG A 140 31.29 5.04 -0.14
N GLN A 141 30.79 5.36 -1.34
CA GLN A 141 29.43 5.88 -1.52
C GLN A 141 28.37 4.91 -0.99
N TYR A 142 28.54 3.60 -1.23
CA TYR A 142 27.65 2.58 -0.69
C TYR A 142 27.67 2.56 0.84
N LEU A 143 28.85 2.56 1.46
CA LEU A 143 29.01 2.57 2.91
C LEU A 143 28.46 3.86 3.54
N GLU A 144 28.60 5.01 2.87
CA GLU A 144 28.04 6.29 3.31
C GLU A 144 26.50 6.23 3.33
N GLN A 145 25.88 5.74 2.25
CA GLN A 145 24.43 5.58 2.17
C GLN A 145 23.91 4.58 3.21
N LYS A 146 24.60 3.44 3.36
CA LYS A 146 24.29 2.43 4.38
C LYS A 146 24.38 3.04 5.79
N GLY A 147 25.44 3.78 6.08
CA GLY A 147 25.64 4.45 7.36
C GLY A 147 24.54 5.46 7.67
N GLN A 148 24.11 6.28 6.68
CA GLN A 148 23.00 7.22 6.85
C GLN A 148 21.70 6.50 7.23
N PHE A 149 21.39 5.40 6.55
CA PHE A 149 20.21 4.58 6.87
C PHE A 149 20.31 3.99 8.28
N GLU A 150 21.45 3.41 8.65
CA GLU A 150 21.69 2.80 9.97
C GLU A 150 21.65 3.82 11.11
N ALA A 151 22.19 5.02 10.90
CA ALA A 151 22.15 6.10 11.88
C ALA A 151 20.71 6.55 12.15
N ARG A 152 19.90 6.68 11.09
CA ARG A 152 18.48 7.02 11.19
C ARG A 152 17.69 5.92 11.89
N GLU A 153 17.89 4.66 11.50
CA GLU A 153 17.26 3.53 12.19
C GLU A 153 17.61 3.49 13.68
N SER A 154 18.89 3.68 14.01
CA SER A 154 19.36 3.64 15.40
C SER A 154 18.78 4.78 16.22
N PHE A 155 18.64 5.97 15.63
CA PHE A 155 17.96 7.09 16.25
C PHE A 155 16.51 6.73 16.61
N PHE A 156 15.74 6.19 15.66
CA PHE A 156 14.34 5.80 15.92
C PHE A 156 14.19 4.64 16.92
N LYS A 157 15.13 3.69 16.95
CA LYS A 157 15.14 2.60 17.96
C LYS A 157 15.48 3.10 19.37
N GLY A 158 16.12 4.25 19.48
CA GLY A 158 16.52 4.86 20.75
C GLY A 158 15.49 5.83 21.36
N LEU A 159 14.42 6.14 20.64
CA LEU A 159 13.26 6.91 21.13
C LEU A 159 12.24 5.98 21.79
#